data_AF-A0A372GFL8-F1
#
_entry.id   AF-A0A372GFL8-F1
#
_cell.length_a   1.000
_cell.length_b   1.000
_cell.length_c   1.000
_cell.angle_alpha   90.00
_cell.angle_beta   90.00
_cell.angle_gamma   90.00
#
_symmetry.space_group_name_H-M   'P 1'
#
loop_
_entity.id
_entity.type
_entity.pdbx_description
1 polymer ?
#
loop_
_entity_poly.entity_id
_entity_poly.type
_entity_poly.pdbx_seq_one_letter_code
_entity_poly.pdbx_strand_id
1 'polypeptide(L)'
;MAPILGKHPRPDFSDRPDLNDRGDRAGTPTPDPTPDHDHDHGRRFAAGRAARGRLPLVALAWVAAYGALRVHWASGHQPDDLSPVGTDLVAFTGWAAAALCGAAAVILAALAVPRADTLGPLPRRALSAAAWTAAVCLVASGALLLLDVIGAVLPGLGVRFYPLGALSRAACVTGGILTGLSARAHTRRTRPGCIRCGRRRGAAGPLARTPAWAFWAAYLAVAGCLTRVAAQAVVGFDRSPLSGGPSAVLFEAGFLLGGCLLPPALVHSFGRTWPRFVPALRGRRVPRPLVLWPGTAISGGLTVYFGLMLLQMIWERLHGRNPFPAEGGLDLPESFFWVAVPAYLLWGAGMAVAAHAYARRTRVPCPSCGH
;
A
#
# COMPACT_ATOMS: atom_id res chain seq x y z
N MET A 1 20.19 -61.82 -3.51
CA MET A 1 21.37 -60.94 -3.46
C MET A 1 20.94 -59.65 -2.77
N ALA A 2 20.85 -59.65 -1.44
CA ALA A 2 21.91 -59.35 -0.46
C ALA A 2 22.12 -57.83 -0.25
N PRO A 3 21.71 -57.26 0.90
CA PRO A 3 21.84 -55.85 1.28
C PRO A 3 23.00 -55.59 2.27
N ILE A 4 23.56 -54.37 2.30
CA ILE A 4 24.55 -53.93 3.31
C ILE A 4 24.25 -52.45 3.63
N LEU A 5 23.49 -52.09 4.68
CA LEU A 5 23.86 -51.91 6.10
C LEU A 5 25.07 -51.00 6.36
N GLY A 6 24.78 -49.80 6.90
CA GLY A 6 25.77 -48.89 7.47
C GLY A 6 25.13 -47.97 8.52
N LYS A 7 24.79 -48.53 9.68
CA LYS A 7 24.43 -47.80 10.91
C LYS A 7 25.72 -47.30 11.57
N HIS A 8 25.88 -45.99 11.73
CA HIS A 8 26.85 -45.42 12.66
C HIS A 8 26.20 -45.21 14.04
N PRO A 9 26.78 -45.72 15.13
CA PRO A 9 26.42 -45.34 16.49
C PRO A 9 27.44 -44.38 17.11
N ARG A 10 26.98 -43.68 18.17
CA ARG A 10 27.69 -43.01 19.29
C ARG A 10 27.78 -41.47 19.24
N PRO A 11 27.91 -40.78 20.40
CA PRO A 11 27.93 -41.28 21.78
C PRO A 11 26.87 -40.67 22.72
N ASP A 12 26.64 -41.45 23.77
CA ASP A 12 25.98 -41.14 25.03
C ASP A 12 26.73 -40.00 25.76
N PHE A 13 25.99 -39.05 26.31
CA PHE A 13 26.51 -37.96 27.14
C PHE A 13 25.78 -37.99 28.48
N SER A 14 26.10 -39.00 29.27
CA SER A 14 25.92 -39.00 30.72
C SER A 14 27.17 -38.41 31.39
N ASP A 15 26.99 -37.93 32.62
CA ASP A 15 27.99 -37.39 33.56
C ASP A 15 28.30 -35.89 33.47
N ARG A 16 27.43 -35.12 34.13
CA ARG A 16 27.89 -34.00 34.96
C ARG A 16 27.39 -34.16 36.39
N PRO A 17 28.30 -34.22 37.38
CA PRO A 17 27.92 -34.33 38.78
C PRO A 17 27.38 -33.00 39.32
N ASP A 18 26.39 -33.16 40.19
CA ASP A 18 25.95 -32.18 41.16
C ASP A 18 27.12 -31.70 42.03
N LEU A 19 27.26 -30.38 42.12
CA LEU A 19 28.04 -29.74 43.16
C LEU A 19 27.17 -28.65 43.78
N ASN A 20 26.65 -29.01 44.96
CA ASN A 20 26.27 -28.09 46.01
C ASN A 20 27.28 -26.94 46.12
N ASP A 21 26.80 -25.70 46.19
CA ASP A 21 27.29 -24.87 47.28
C ASP A 21 26.19 -23.98 47.86
N ARG A 22 26.08 -24.10 49.18
CA ARG A 22 25.21 -23.35 50.07
C ARG A 22 25.83 -21.98 50.28
N GLY A 23 25.05 -20.94 50.09
CA GLY A 23 25.43 -19.59 50.47
C GLY A 23 24.22 -18.84 50.99
N ASP A 24 23.91 -19.08 52.26
CA ASP A 24 23.04 -18.25 53.09
C ASP A 24 23.39 -16.77 52.94
N ARG A 25 22.44 -15.98 52.44
CA ARG A 25 22.26 -14.58 52.88
C ARG A 25 20.77 -14.28 53.01
N ALA A 26 20.30 -14.43 54.24
CA ALA A 26 19.10 -13.80 54.75
C ALA A 26 19.17 -12.28 54.52
N GLY A 27 18.12 -11.76 53.91
CA GLY A 27 17.95 -10.34 53.63
C GLY A 27 16.66 -10.18 52.85
N THR A 28 15.52 -10.43 53.51
CA THR A 28 14.19 -10.15 52.97
C THR A 28 14.05 -8.64 52.78
N PRO A 29 14.02 -8.12 51.54
CA PRO A 29 13.60 -6.76 51.28
C PRO A 29 12.07 -6.75 51.37
N THR A 30 11.52 -5.91 52.24
CA THR A 30 10.12 -5.51 52.19
C THR A 30 9.72 -5.16 50.75
N PRO A 31 8.63 -5.72 50.20
CA PRO A 31 8.15 -5.36 48.88
C PRO A 31 7.70 -3.90 48.91
N ASP A 32 8.48 -3.05 48.25
CA ASP A 32 8.12 -1.67 47.93
C ASP A 32 6.80 -1.72 47.14
N PRO A 33 5.75 -0.96 47.51
CA PRO A 33 4.50 -0.94 46.77
C PRO A 33 4.77 -0.36 45.38
N THR A 34 4.90 -1.27 44.41
CA THR A 34 5.08 -0.91 43.00
C THR A 34 3.98 0.06 42.59
N PRO A 35 4.31 1.22 42.01
CA PRO A 35 3.31 2.16 41.54
C PRO A 35 2.42 1.48 40.51
N ASP A 36 1.13 1.72 40.70
CA ASP A 36 -0.06 1.20 40.02
C ASP A 36 -0.03 1.39 38.48
N HIS A 37 0.88 0.69 37.79
CA HIS A 37 1.05 0.72 36.34
C HIS A 37 -0.04 -0.05 35.58
N ASP A 38 -0.86 -0.84 36.27
CA ASP A 38 -1.93 -1.63 35.66
C ASP A 38 -3.14 -0.77 35.23
N HIS A 39 -3.39 0.35 35.92
CA HIS A 39 -4.51 1.23 35.60
C HIS A 39 -4.33 2.08 34.33
N ASP A 40 -3.11 2.51 33.98
CA ASP A 40 -2.86 3.29 32.75
C ASP A 40 -2.93 2.40 31.49
N HIS A 41 -2.52 1.14 31.60
CA HIS A 41 -2.67 0.18 30.51
C HIS A 41 -4.15 -0.05 30.16
N GLY A 42 -5.02 -0.24 31.15
CA GLY A 42 -6.47 -0.43 30.99
C GLY A 42 -7.18 0.69 30.20
N ARG A 43 -6.90 1.96 30.52
CA ARG A 43 -7.54 3.12 29.86
C ARG A 43 -7.12 3.28 28.40
N ARG A 44 -5.82 3.09 28.11
CA ARG A 44 -5.32 3.09 26.72
C ARG A 44 -5.92 1.95 25.89
N PHE A 45 -6.26 0.82 26.53
CA PHE A 45 -6.92 -0.32 25.86
C PHE A 45 -8.41 -0.08 25.53
N ALA A 46 -9.13 0.67 26.35
CA ALA A 46 -10.52 1.02 26.07
C ALA A 46 -10.62 2.03 24.89
N ALA A 47 -9.77 3.06 24.90
CA ALA A 47 -9.72 4.08 23.85
C ALA A 47 -9.40 3.49 22.46
N GLY A 48 -8.44 2.55 22.38
CA GLY A 48 -8.07 1.90 21.12
C GLY A 48 -9.14 0.96 20.55
N ARG A 49 -10.00 0.38 21.40
CA ARG A 49 -11.16 -0.43 20.97
C ARG A 49 -12.29 0.46 20.47
N ALA A 50 -12.60 1.54 21.19
CA ALA A 50 -13.61 2.51 20.77
C ALA A 50 -13.26 3.15 19.41
N ALA A 51 -12.00 3.55 19.20
CA ALA A 51 -11.54 4.12 17.93
C ALA A 51 -11.68 3.13 16.75
N ARG A 52 -11.47 1.83 16.97
CA ARG A 52 -11.62 0.79 15.93
C ARG A 52 -13.06 0.44 15.61
N GLY A 53 -13.98 0.61 16.57
CA GLY A 53 -15.42 0.51 16.32
C GLY A 53 -15.94 1.67 15.47
N ARG A 54 -15.34 2.85 15.60
CA ARG A 54 -15.75 4.08 14.90
C ARG A 54 -15.26 4.18 13.45
N LEU A 55 -14.21 3.46 13.06
CA LEU A 55 -13.67 3.52 11.70
C LEU A 55 -14.72 3.34 10.57
N PRO A 56 -15.59 2.30 10.58
CA PRO A 56 -16.61 2.16 9.55
C PRO A 56 -17.63 3.32 9.56
N LEU A 57 -17.90 3.93 10.71
CA LEU A 57 -18.78 5.10 10.81
C LEU A 57 -18.12 6.36 10.24
N VAL A 58 -16.82 6.56 10.50
CA VAL A 58 -16.05 7.66 9.90
C VAL A 58 -15.98 7.49 8.38
N ALA A 59 -15.70 6.27 7.91
CA ALA A 59 -15.70 5.94 6.50
C ALA A 59 -17.09 6.18 5.87
N LEU A 60 -18.16 5.76 6.55
CA LEU A 60 -19.53 5.95 6.11
C LEU A 60 -19.87 7.43 5.98
N ALA A 61 -19.57 8.24 7.01
CA ALA A 61 -19.80 9.68 6.98
C ALA A 61 -19.04 10.36 5.83
N TRP A 62 -17.78 9.97 5.62
CA TRP A 62 -16.95 10.50 4.52
C TRP A 62 -17.53 10.15 3.14
N VAL A 63 -17.83 8.87 2.92
CA VAL A 63 -18.36 8.38 1.63
C VAL A 63 -19.78 8.92 1.38
N ALA A 64 -20.60 9.08 2.40
CA ALA A 64 -21.93 9.67 2.28
C ALA A 64 -21.85 11.17 1.94
N ALA A 65 -20.97 11.93 2.61
CA ALA A 65 -20.76 13.35 2.31
C ALA A 65 -20.23 13.54 0.88
N TYR A 66 -19.24 12.75 0.49
CA TYR A 66 -18.72 12.77 -0.89
C TYR A 66 -19.77 12.31 -1.90
N GLY A 67 -20.57 11.28 -1.57
CA GLY A 67 -21.68 10.81 -2.41
C GLY A 67 -22.76 11.86 -2.62
N ALA A 68 -23.11 12.63 -1.59
CA ALA A 68 -24.06 13.75 -1.71
C ALA A 68 -23.51 14.84 -2.66
N LEU A 69 -22.21 15.15 -2.57
CA LEU A 69 -21.54 16.05 -3.51
C LEU A 69 -21.61 15.49 -4.95
N ARG A 70 -21.37 14.18 -5.14
CA ARG A 70 -21.49 13.52 -6.45
C ARG A 70 -22.90 13.59 -7.03
N VAL A 71 -23.93 13.43 -6.19
CA VAL A 71 -25.34 13.60 -6.61
C VAL A 71 -25.59 15.05 -7.02
N HIS A 72 -25.14 16.02 -6.23
CA HIS A 72 -25.30 17.45 -6.56
C HIS A 72 -24.69 17.81 -7.92
N TRP A 73 -23.46 17.34 -8.19
CA TRP A 73 -22.80 17.53 -9.48
C TRP A 73 -23.51 16.79 -10.62
N ALA A 74 -23.92 15.54 -10.40
CA ALA A 74 -24.66 14.76 -11.42
C ALA A 74 -26.03 15.37 -11.76
N SER A 75 -26.61 16.17 -10.87
CA SER A 75 -27.84 16.94 -11.08
C SER A 75 -27.63 18.26 -11.86
N GLY A 76 -26.45 18.49 -12.44
CA GLY A 76 -26.19 19.64 -13.30
C GLY A 76 -25.41 20.80 -12.66
N HIS A 77 -24.92 20.62 -11.43
CA HIS A 77 -24.11 21.64 -10.73
C HIS A 77 -22.60 21.33 -10.77
N GLN A 78 -22.16 20.52 -11.73
CA GLN A 78 -20.75 20.18 -11.88
C GLN A 78 -19.98 21.41 -12.43
N PRO A 79 -18.87 21.84 -11.81
CA PRO A 79 -18.00 22.84 -12.38
C PRO A 79 -17.34 22.37 -13.69
N ASP A 80 -17.12 23.28 -14.63
CA ASP A 80 -16.55 22.96 -15.95
C ASP A 80 -15.05 22.61 -15.90
N ASP A 81 -14.30 23.20 -14.95
CA ASP A 81 -12.84 23.08 -14.85
C ASP A 81 -12.37 22.08 -13.78
N LEU A 82 -12.75 20.80 -13.92
CA LEU A 82 -12.32 19.74 -13.00
C LEU A 82 -11.13 18.90 -13.49
N SER A 83 -10.92 18.85 -14.80
CA SER A 83 -9.77 18.20 -15.42
C SER A 83 -9.66 18.62 -16.90
N PRO A 84 -8.54 18.29 -17.58
CA PRO A 84 -8.46 18.46 -19.04
C PRO A 84 -9.53 17.69 -19.82
N VAL A 85 -10.09 16.63 -19.23
CA VAL A 85 -11.08 15.73 -19.85
C VAL A 85 -12.51 16.09 -19.38
N GLY A 86 -12.68 17.22 -18.67
CA GLY A 86 -13.97 17.71 -18.17
C GLY A 86 -14.51 17.00 -16.93
N THR A 87 -14.21 15.70 -16.72
CA THR A 87 -14.60 14.97 -15.50
C THR A 87 -13.45 14.83 -14.52
N ASP A 88 -13.75 14.90 -13.22
CA ASP A 88 -12.76 14.70 -12.16
C ASP A 88 -12.32 13.24 -12.01
N LEU A 89 -13.22 12.27 -12.21
CA LEU A 89 -12.97 10.83 -12.13
C LEU A 89 -12.85 10.19 -13.52
N VAL A 90 -12.25 8.99 -13.62
CA VAL A 90 -12.00 8.31 -14.92
C VAL A 90 -12.78 7.00 -15.09
N ALA A 91 -12.85 6.14 -14.07
CA ALA A 91 -13.51 4.83 -14.19
C ALA A 91 -15.03 4.89 -13.97
N PHE A 92 -15.47 5.71 -13.02
CA PHE A 92 -16.88 5.93 -12.69
C PHE A 92 -17.12 7.43 -12.63
N THR A 93 -17.95 7.96 -13.53
CA THR A 93 -18.25 9.39 -13.66
C THR A 93 -19.76 9.63 -13.50
N GLY A 94 -20.17 10.91 -13.37
CA GLY A 94 -21.58 11.30 -13.25
C GLY A 94 -22.35 10.50 -12.18
N TRP A 95 -23.49 9.93 -12.58
CA TRP A 95 -24.35 9.09 -11.75
C TRP A 95 -23.70 7.76 -11.34
N ALA A 96 -22.78 7.21 -12.13
CA ALA A 96 -22.08 5.97 -11.77
C ALA A 96 -21.18 6.17 -10.54
N ALA A 97 -20.55 7.34 -10.42
CA ALA A 97 -19.78 7.72 -9.23
C ALA A 97 -20.67 7.84 -7.98
N ALA A 98 -21.85 8.44 -8.12
CA ALA A 98 -22.84 8.55 -7.04
C ALA A 98 -23.34 7.16 -6.60
N ALA A 99 -23.66 6.28 -7.56
CA ALA A 99 -24.06 4.90 -7.28
C ALA A 99 -22.96 4.11 -6.57
N LEU A 100 -21.69 4.28 -6.98
CA LEU A 100 -20.54 3.65 -6.32
C LEU A 100 -20.40 4.13 -4.86
N CYS A 101 -20.57 5.43 -4.60
CA CYS A 101 -20.58 5.97 -3.23
C CYS A 101 -21.75 5.41 -2.41
N GLY A 102 -22.94 5.32 -2.98
CA GLY A 102 -24.11 4.72 -2.35
C GLY A 102 -23.88 3.24 -1.97
N ALA A 103 -23.33 2.45 -2.90
CA ALA A 103 -22.99 1.05 -2.66
C ALA A 103 -21.94 0.91 -1.53
N ALA A 104 -20.89 1.74 -1.56
CA ALA A 104 -19.88 1.77 -0.50
C ALA A 104 -20.49 2.17 0.85
N ALA A 105 -21.40 3.15 0.90
CA ALA A 105 -22.11 3.54 2.11
C ALA A 105 -22.96 2.39 2.70
N VAL A 106 -23.71 1.66 1.87
CA VAL A 106 -24.50 0.50 2.31
C VAL A 106 -23.59 -0.59 2.90
N ILE A 107 -22.47 -0.89 2.24
CA ILE A 107 -21.49 -1.87 2.71
C ILE A 107 -20.88 -1.43 4.04
N LEU A 108 -20.52 -0.16 4.18
CA LEU A 108 -19.95 0.40 5.41
C LEU A 108 -20.95 0.40 6.57
N ALA A 109 -22.22 0.72 6.29
CA ALA A 109 -23.29 0.60 7.26
C ALA A 109 -23.43 -0.86 7.73
N ALA A 110 -23.43 -1.82 6.81
CA ALA A 110 -23.45 -3.25 7.15
C ALA A 110 -22.24 -3.66 8.01
N LEU A 111 -21.03 -3.18 7.70
CA LEU A 111 -19.82 -3.44 8.49
C LEU A 111 -19.82 -2.77 9.89
N ALA A 112 -20.62 -1.73 10.08
CA ALA A 112 -20.77 -1.03 11.36
C ALA A 112 -21.73 -1.75 12.33
N VAL A 113 -22.66 -2.58 11.81
CA VAL A 113 -23.64 -3.29 12.64
C VAL A 113 -22.96 -4.43 13.43
N PRO A 114 -23.14 -4.54 14.75
CA PRO A 114 -22.52 -5.60 15.57
C PRO A 114 -22.88 -7.02 15.11
N ARG A 115 -24.10 -7.21 14.59
CA ARG A 115 -24.57 -8.50 14.03
C ARG A 115 -23.76 -8.97 12.82
N ALA A 116 -23.03 -8.08 12.14
CA ALA A 116 -22.14 -8.48 11.06
C ALA A 116 -21.03 -9.42 11.55
N ASP A 117 -20.63 -9.31 12.82
CA ASP A 117 -19.58 -10.15 13.39
C ASP A 117 -20.07 -11.58 13.69
N THR A 118 -21.39 -11.78 13.83
CA THR A 118 -22.03 -13.10 14.07
C THR A 118 -22.50 -13.79 12.78
N LEU A 119 -22.27 -13.18 11.61
CA LEU A 119 -22.64 -13.79 10.33
C LEU A 119 -21.89 -15.09 10.07
N GLY A 120 -22.57 -16.02 9.39
CA GLY A 120 -21.96 -17.24 8.89
C GLY A 120 -20.75 -16.99 7.96
N PRO A 121 -19.95 -18.03 7.65
CA PRO A 121 -18.70 -17.86 6.91
C PRO A 121 -18.87 -17.32 5.49
N LEU A 122 -19.93 -17.71 4.78
CA LEU A 122 -20.23 -17.27 3.41
C LEU A 122 -20.64 -15.79 3.33
N PRO A 123 -21.70 -15.32 4.02
CA PRO A 123 -22.11 -13.91 3.95
C PRO A 123 -21.01 -12.97 4.43
N ARG A 124 -20.21 -13.39 5.42
CA ARG A 124 -19.03 -12.63 5.87
C ARG A 124 -17.95 -12.48 4.79
N ARG A 125 -17.69 -13.55 4.03
CA ARG A 125 -16.74 -13.50 2.89
C ARG A 125 -17.29 -12.61 1.79
N ALA A 126 -18.58 -12.71 1.48
CA ALA A 126 -19.24 -11.87 0.49
C ALA A 126 -19.18 -10.38 0.88
N LEU A 127 -19.51 -10.03 2.12
CA LEU A 127 -19.43 -8.66 2.62
C LEU A 127 -18.00 -8.11 2.59
N SER A 128 -17.02 -8.94 2.98
CA SER A 128 -15.61 -8.55 2.92
C SER A 128 -15.13 -8.35 1.48
N ALA A 129 -15.55 -9.24 0.56
CA ALA A 129 -15.24 -9.12 -0.86
C ALA A 129 -15.87 -7.86 -1.45
N ALA A 130 -17.15 -7.61 -1.20
CA ALA A 130 -17.86 -6.41 -1.63
C ALA A 130 -17.17 -5.14 -1.13
N ALA A 131 -16.74 -5.10 0.14
CA ALA A 131 -16.03 -3.96 0.70
C ALA A 131 -14.66 -3.74 0.04
N TRP A 132 -13.91 -4.81 -0.26
CA TRP A 132 -12.66 -4.69 -1.02
C TRP A 132 -12.89 -4.25 -2.46
N THR A 133 -13.93 -4.77 -3.12
CA THR A 133 -14.30 -4.35 -4.47
C THR A 133 -14.66 -2.87 -4.51
N ALA A 134 -15.54 -2.41 -3.61
CA ALA A 134 -15.91 -0.98 -3.51
C ALA A 134 -14.68 -0.09 -3.23
N ALA A 135 -13.79 -0.53 -2.31
CA ALA A 135 -12.55 0.18 -2.04
C ALA A 135 -11.65 0.30 -3.28
N VAL A 136 -11.47 -0.79 -4.04
CA VAL A 136 -10.70 -0.80 -5.28
C VAL A 136 -11.33 0.10 -6.33
N CYS A 137 -12.64 0.02 -6.55
CA CYS A 137 -13.35 0.86 -7.52
C CYS A 137 -13.25 2.35 -7.19
N LEU A 138 -13.35 2.73 -5.90
CA LEU A 138 -13.18 4.12 -5.47
C LEU A 138 -11.75 4.61 -5.70
N VAL A 139 -10.74 3.84 -5.30
CA VAL A 139 -9.33 4.20 -5.54
C VAL A 139 -9.03 4.29 -7.04
N ALA A 140 -9.53 3.34 -7.83
CA ALA A 140 -9.40 3.33 -9.28
C ALA A 140 -10.05 4.54 -9.94
N SER A 141 -11.21 4.99 -9.45
CA SER A 141 -11.90 6.17 -9.98
C SER A 141 -11.05 7.45 -9.85
N GLY A 142 -10.23 7.54 -8.81
CA GLY A 142 -9.32 8.66 -8.55
C GLY A 142 -7.91 8.47 -9.09
N ALA A 143 -7.68 7.63 -10.10
CA ALA A 143 -6.34 7.31 -10.60
C ALA A 143 -5.52 8.52 -11.06
N LEU A 144 -6.16 9.57 -11.57
CA LEU A 144 -5.48 10.81 -11.97
C LEU A 144 -4.90 11.60 -10.79
N LEU A 145 -5.23 11.23 -9.54
CA LEU A 145 -4.65 11.85 -8.35
C LEU A 145 -3.11 11.79 -8.36
N LEU A 146 -2.54 10.74 -8.94
CA LEU A 146 -1.09 10.64 -9.11
C LEU A 146 -0.55 11.82 -9.95
N LEU A 147 -1.23 12.16 -11.04
CA LEU A 147 -0.84 13.28 -11.91
C LEU A 147 -1.01 14.62 -11.21
N ASP A 148 -2.08 14.79 -10.41
CA ASP A 148 -2.28 16.02 -9.64
C ASP A 148 -1.16 16.24 -8.62
N VAL A 149 -0.74 15.17 -7.92
CA VAL A 149 0.34 15.26 -6.95
C VAL A 149 1.65 15.64 -7.65
N ILE A 150 1.94 15.03 -8.81
CA ILE A 150 3.13 15.37 -9.60
C ILE A 150 3.05 16.83 -10.07
N GLY A 151 1.91 17.26 -10.63
CA GLY A 151 1.71 18.63 -11.10
C GLY A 151 1.78 19.68 -9.98
N ALA A 152 1.31 19.35 -8.78
CA ALA A 152 1.39 20.22 -7.61
C ALA A 152 2.79 20.34 -7.02
N VAL A 153 3.54 19.23 -6.95
CA VAL A 153 4.90 19.20 -6.36
C VAL A 153 5.93 19.78 -7.32
N LEU A 154 5.72 19.64 -8.62
CA LEU A 154 6.67 20.03 -9.67
C LEU A 154 6.03 21.02 -10.65
N PRO A 155 5.79 22.27 -10.20
CA PRO A 155 5.25 23.30 -11.08
C PRO A 155 6.19 23.52 -12.27
N GLY A 156 5.63 23.67 -13.47
CA GLY A 156 6.41 23.89 -14.70
C GLY A 156 6.73 22.64 -15.53
N LEU A 157 6.15 21.47 -15.22
CA LEU A 157 6.21 20.27 -16.08
C LEU A 157 5.22 20.28 -17.26
N GLY A 158 4.50 21.38 -17.50
CA GLY A 158 3.45 21.46 -18.52
C GLY A 158 2.13 20.77 -18.14
N VAL A 159 2.04 20.15 -16.97
CA VAL A 159 0.79 19.55 -16.46
C VAL A 159 -0.09 20.64 -15.84
N ARG A 160 -1.25 20.91 -16.44
CA ARG A 160 -2.25 21.84 -15.87
C ARG A 160 -2.78 21.26 -14.54
N PHE A 161 -2.69 22.05 -13.47
CA PHE A 161 -3.18 21.66 -12.16
C PHE A 161 -4.60 22.18 -11.93
N TYR A 162 -5.53 21.26 -11.60
CA TYR A 162 -6.94 21.57 -11.33
C TYR A 162 -7.22 21.30 -9.85
N PRO A 163 -7.14 22.31 -8.97
CA PRO A 163 -7.18 22.10 -7.52
C PRO A 163 -8.48 21.44 -7.05
N LEU A 164 -9.62 21.85 -7.60
CA LEU A 164 -10.92 21.28 -7.23
C LEU A 164 -11.06 19.82 -7.69
N GLY A 165 -10.61 19.51 -8.90
CA GLY A 165 -10.53 18.13 -9.40
C GLY A 165 -9.62 17.26 -8.55
N ALA A 166 -8.44 17.78 -8.19
CA ALA A 166 -7.48 17.09 -7.33
C ALA A 166 -8.06 16.81 -5.94
N LEU A 167 -8.75 17.78 -5.34
CA LEU A 167 -9.44 17.59 -4.06
C LEU A 167 -10.55 16.55 -4.15
N SER A 168 -11.34 16.55 -5.23
CA SER A 168 -12.37 15.53 -5.44
C SER A 168 -11.76 14.13 -5.57
N ARG A 169 -10.71 13.97 -6.39
CA ARG A 169 -9.99 12.71 -6.55
C ARG A 169 -9.36 12.24 -5.23
N ALA A 170 -8.78 13.16 -4.46
CA ALA A 170 -8.26 12.87 -3.13
C ALA A 170 -9.38 12.42 -2.16
N ALA A 171 -10.55 13.05 -2.21
CA ALA A 171 -11.70 12.65 -1.40
C ALA A 171 -12.21 11.25 -1.77
N CYS A 172 -12.28 10.94 -3.08
CA CYS A 172 -12.66 9.62 -3.58
C CYS A 172 -11.66 8.53 -3.13
N VAL A 173 -10.36 8.76 -3.35
CA VAL A 173 -9.30 7.83 -2.93
C VAL A 173 -9.29 7.65 -1.41
N THR A 174 -9.51 8.73 -0.65
CA THR A 174 -9.64 8.66 0.82
C THR A 174 -10.82 7.79 1.22
N GLY A 175 -11.98 7.94 0.58
CA GLY A 175 -13.14 7.06 0.79
C GLY A 175 -12.82 5.60 0.52
N GLY A 176 -12.12 5.32 -0.59
CA GLY A 176 -11.66 3.96 -0.93
C GLY A 176 -10.69 3.38 0.10
N ILE A 177 -9.69 4.14 0.55
CA ILE A 177 -8.75 3.72 1.59
C ILE A 177 -9.48 3.45 2.91
N LEU A 178 -10.35 4.35 3.36
CA LEU A 178 -11.14 4.18 4.59
C LEU A 178 -12.05 2.95 4.52
N THR A 179 -12.61 2.66 3.34
CA THR A 179 -13.42 1.46 3.08
C THR A 179 -12.58 0.20 3.19
N GLY A 180 -11.41 0.15 2.54
CA GLY A 180 -10.48 -0.98 2.63
C GLY A 180 -9.95 -1.21 4.06
N LEU A 181 -9.66 -0.13 4.79
CA LEU A 181 -9.27 -0.21 6.21
C LEU A 181 -10.41 -0.76 7.08
N SER A 182 -11.66 -0.39 6.81
CA SER A 182 -12.85 -0.92 7.47
C SER A 182 -13.06 -2.41 7.18
N ALA A 183 -12.93 -2.83 5.91
CA ALA A 183 -12.98 -4.23 5.50
C ALA A 183 -11.90 -5.07 6.22
N ARG A 184 -10.69 -4.53 6.32
CA ARG A 184 -9.58 -5.15 7.05
C ARG A 184 -9.84 -5.22 8.55
N ALA A 185 -10.40 -4.17 9.15
CA ALA A 185 -10.76 -4.15 10.56
C ALA A 185 -11.83 -5.21 10.87
N HIS A 186 -12.88 -5.31 10.07
CA HIS A 186 -13.91 -6.34 10.21
C HIS A 186 -13.35 -7.76 10.02
N THR A 187 -12.50 -7.97 9.01
CA THR A 187 -11.81 -9.25 8.81
C THR A 187 -10.94 -9.64 10.01
N ARG A 188 -10.36 -8.68 10.72
CA ARG A 188 -9.57 -8.92 11.93
C ARG A 188 -10.45 -9.23 13.15
N ARG A 189 -11.63 -8.60 13.27
CA ARG A 189 -12.58 -8.86 14.37
C ARG A 189 -13.20 -10.26 14.28
N THR A 190 -13.49 -10.70 13.06
CA THR A 190 -14.22 -11.95 12.81
C THR A 190 -13.32 -13.19 12.64
N ARG A 191 -12.01 -13.01 12.52
CA ARG A 191 -11.06 -14.13 12.45
C ARG A 191 -10.61 -14.54 13.86
N PRO A 192 -10.50 -15.84 14.14
CA PRO A 192 -9.89 -16.30 15.39
C PRO A 192 -8.44 -15.82 15.46
N GLY A 193 -8.08 -15.08 16.52
CA GLY A 193 -6.76 -14.49 16.69
C GLY A 193 -6.71 -13.41 17.77
N CYS A 194 -5.52 -12.83 17.99
CA CYS A 194 -5.32 -11.73 18.90
C CYS A 194 -6.19 -10.53 18.50
N ILE A 195 -7.09 -10.11 19.38
CA ILE A 195 -8.00 -8.96 19.16
C ILE A 195 -7.23 -7.67 18.83
N ARG A 196 -5.98 -7.52 19.32
CA ARG A 196 -5.17 -6.31 19.11
C ARG A 196 -4.55 -6.23 17.73
N CYS A 197 -3.92 -7.31 17.25
CA CYS A 197 -3.20 -7.30 15.97
C CYS A 197 -3.89 -8.11 14.86
N GLY A 198 -4.94 -8.86 15.19
CA GLY A 198 -5.67 -9.77 14.29
C GLY A 198 -4.87 -11.01 13.89
N ARG A 199 -3.77 -11.32 14.58
CA ARG A 199 -2.91 -12.48 14.27
C ARG A 199 -3.45 -13.74 14.92
N ARG A 200 -3.50 -14.84 14.16
CA ARG A 200 -3.73 -16.19 14.70
C ARG A 200 -2.60 -16.55 15.68
N ARG A 201 -2.91 -17.34 16.70
CA ARG A 201 -1.87 -18.00 17.51
C ARG A 201 -0.99 -18.84 16.55
N GLY A 202 0.33 -18.70 16.65
CA GLY A 202 1.28 -19.35 15.73
C GLY A 202 1.41 -18.69 14.35
N ALA A 203 0.85 -17.50 14.11
CA ALA A 203 1.13 -16.76 12.87
C ALA A 203 2.62 -16.45 12.77
N ALA A 204 3.21 -16.69 11.59
CA ALA A 204 4.62 -16.43 11.35
C ALA A 204 4.98 -14.98 11.74
N GLY A 205 6.01 -14.85 12.59
CA GLY A 205 6.52 -13.57 13.07
C GLY A 205 7.13 -12.71 11.95
N PRO A 206 7.88 -11.65 12.31
CA PRO A 206 8.67 -10.89 11.36
C PRO A 206 9.55 -11.81 10.51
N LEU A 207 9.70 -11.49 9.23
CA LEU A 207 10.56 -12.27 8.34
C LEU A 207 12.02 -12.16 8.83
N ALA A 208 12.63 -13.29 9.19
CA ALA A 208 14.04 -13.34 9.61
C ALA A 208 14.97 -12.85 8.47
N ARG A 209 14.68 -13.28 7.24
CA ARG A 209 15.42 -12.91 6.01
C ARG A 209 14.50 -12.37 4.93
N THR A 210 15.05 -11.56 4.03
CA THR A 210 14.33 -11.12 2.82
C THR A 210 14.24 -12.34 1.91
N PRO A 211 13.03 -12.80 1.55
CA PRO A 211 12.87 -13.97 0.71
C PRO A 211 13.26 -13.67 -0.74
N ALA A 212 13.66 -14.70 -1.50
CA ALA A 212 14.10 -14.54 -2.89
C ALA A 212 13.06 -13.87 -3.79
N TRP A 213 11.77 -14.17 -3.62
CA TRP A 213 10.69 -13.54 -4.39
C TRP A 213 10.64 -12.01 -4.20
N ALA A 214 11.06 -11.50 -3.03
CA ALA A 214 11.08 -10.07 -2.79
C ALA A 214 12.21 -9.40 -3.59
N PHE A 215 13.37 -10.06 -3.68
CA PHE A 215 14.46 -9.60 -4.55
C PHE A 215 14.03 -9.62 -6.02
N TRP A 216 13.45 -10.73 -6.50
CA TRP A 216 12.91 -10.81 -7.85
C TRP A 216 11.91 -9.69 -8.14
N ALA A 217 10.98 -9.42 -7.23
CA ALA A 217 10.02 -8.34 -7.39
C ALA A 217 10.67 -6.95 -7.42
N ALA A 218 11.68 -6.68 -6.57
CA ALA A 218 12.41 -5.42 -6.59
C ALA A 218 13.20 -5.22 -7.89
N TYR A 219 13.89 -6.26 -8.40
CA TYR A 219 14.62 -6.17 -9.65
C TYR A 219 13.72 -6.15 -10.88
N LEU A 220 12.57 -6.82 -10.84
CA LEU A 220 11.52 -6.67 -11.85
C LEU A 220 11.01 -5.22 -11.88
N ALA A 221 10.90 -4.58 -10.71
CA ALA A 221 10.49 -3.20 -10.62
C ALA A 221 11.51 -2.25 -11.28
N VAL A 222 12.80 -2.46 -11.00
CA VAL A 222 13.91 -1.75 -11.65
C VAL A 222 13.91 -2.01 -13.16
N ALA A 223 13.75 -3.26 -13.59
CA ALA A 223 13.70 -3.62 -15.01
C ALA A 223 12.53 -2.93 -15.73
N GLY A 224 11.35 -2.83 -15.10
CA GLY A 224 10.22 -2.06 -15.63
C GLY A 224 10.55 -0.57 -15.80
N CYS A 225 11.18 0.04 -14.80
CA CYS A 225 11.65 1.43 -14.90
C CYS A 225 12.65 1.61 -16.06
N LEU A 226 13.68 0.75 -16.15
CA LEU A 226 14.69 0.83 -17.20
C LEU A 226 14.12 0.53 -18.59
N THR A 227 13.16 -0.39 -18.71
CA THR A 227 12.46 -0.69 -19.97
C THR A 227 11.71 0.53 -20.47
N ARG A 228 11.03 1.25 -19.56
CA ARG A 228 10.36 2.52 -19.91
C ARG A 228 11.36 3.59 -20.37
N VAL A 229 12.52 3.71 -19.73
CA VAL A 229 13.57 4.65 -20.14
C VAL A 229 14.14 4.26 -21.51
N ALA A 230 14.41 2.97 -21.74
CA ALA A 230 14.87 2.47 -23.03
C ALA A 230 13.85 2.74 -24.14
N ALA A 231 12.56 2.56 -23.87
CA ALA A 231 11.49 2.91 -24.81
C ALA A 231 11.49 4.40 -25.16
N GLN A 232 11.79 5.30 -24.21
CA GLN A 232 11.98 6.72 -24.51
C GLN A 232 13.18 6.95 -25.42
N ALA A 233 14.31 6.32 -25.11
CA ALA A 233 15.54 6.48 -25.86
C ALA A 233 15.39 6.08 -27.33
N VAL A 234 14.60 5.02 -27.61
CA VAL A 234 14.30 4.57 -28.98
C VAL A 234 13.47 5.59 -29.76
N VAL A 235 12.53 6.28 -29.11
CA VAL A 235 11.68 7.28 -29.78
C VAL A 235 12.32 8.68 -29.83
N GLY A 236 13.40 8.88 -29.07
CA GLY A 236 14.12 10.14 -28.95
C GLY A 236 13.70 10.94 -27.71
N PHE A 237 14.69 11.59 -27.07
CA PHE A 237 14.48 12.47 -25.93
C PHE A 237 14.00 13.87 -26.32
N ASP A 238 14.21 14.27 -27.58
CA ASP A 238 13.77 15.57 -28.13
C ASP A 238 12.24 15.72 -28.21
N ARG A 239 11.52 14.59 -28.13
CA ARG A 239 10.04 14.55 -28.07
C ARG A 239 9.50 14.35 -26.65
N SER A 240 10.34 14.56 -25.64
CA SER A 240 9.89 14.46 -24.25
C SER A 240 8.89 15.58 -23.95
N PRO A 241 7.68 15.26 -23.44
CA PRO A 241 6.66 16.27 -23.12
C PRO A 241 7.02 17.14 -21.91
N LEU A 242 8.17 16.89 -21.27
CA LEU A 242 8.65 17.67 -20.13
C LEU A 242 9.48 18.85 -20.66
N SER A 243 8.96 20.07 -20.51
CA SER A 243 9.69 21.29 -20.83
C SER A 243 11.01 21.38 -20.06
N GLY A 244 12.10 21.74 -20.74
CA GLY A 244 13.41 21.93 -20.11
C GLY A 244 13.34 22.91 -18.94
N GLY A 245 13.97 22.57 -17.81
CA GLY A 245 13.99 23.42 -16.61
C GLY A 245 14.28 22.65 -15.31
N PRO A 246 14.40 23.34 -14.16
CA PRO A 246 14.71 22.72 -12.86
C PRO A 246 13.70 21.65 -12.45
N SER A 247 12.42 21.82 -12.78
CA SER A 247 11.36 20.86 -12.47
C SER A 247 11.51 19.54 -13.25
N ALA A 248 12.00 19.59 -14.48
CA ALA A 248 12.29 18.39 -15.27
C ALA A 248 13.47 17.61 -14.67
N VAL A 249 14.55 18.29 -14.28
CA VAL A 249 15.68 17.66 -13.59
C VAL A 249 15.25 17.03 -12.27
N LEU A 250 14.42 17.71 -11.49
CA LEU A 250 13.89 17.18 -10.23
C LEU A 250 12.96 15.98 -10.46
N PHE A 251 12.14 16.02 -11.50
CA PHE A 251 11.31 14.89 -11.92
C PHE A 251 12.17 13.68 -12.30
N GLU A 252 13.18 13.87 -13.16
CA GLU A 252 14.09 12.81 -13.59
C GLU A 252 14.88 12.22 -12.43
N ALA A 253 15.41 13.07 -11.54
CA ALA A 253 16.07 12.62 -10.33
C ALA A 253 15.11 11.81 -9.45
N GLY A 254 13.90 12.31 -9.20
CA GLY A 254 12.87 11.61 -8.44
C GLY A 254 12.44 10.29 -9.09
N PHE A 255 12.35 10.27 -10.42
CA PHE A 255 12.02 9.09 -11.23
C PHE A 255 13.10 8.02 -11.09
N LEU A 256 14.38 8.37 -11.24
CA LEU A 256 15.50 7.44 -11.06
C LEU A 256 15.63 6.98 -9.61
N LEU A 257 15.41 7.85 -8.63
CA LEU A 257 15.41 7.49 -7.21
C LEU A 257 14.26 6.51 -6.91
N GLY A 258 13.05 6.79 -7.37
CA GLY A 258 11.89 5.93 -7.19
C GLY A 258 11.99 4.61 -7.98
N GLY A 259 12.65 4.64 -9.13
CA GLY A 259 12.74 3.54 -10.09
C GLY A 259 13.89 2.57 -9.84
N CYS A 260 15.07 3.11 -9.55
CA CYS A 260 16.31 2.36 -9.46
C CYS A 260 16.83 2.22 -8.03
N LEU A 261 16.62 3.21 -7.15
CA LEU A 261 17.13 3.17 -5.77
C LEU A 261 16.13 2.60 -4.78
N LEU A 262 14.87 3.04 -4.85
CA LEU A 262 13.84 2.69 -3.88
C LEU A 262 13.48 1.19 -3.88
N PRO A 263 13.32 0.47 -5.02
CA PRO A 263 13.04 -0.96 -4.97
C PRO A 263 14.17 -1.78 -4.32
N PRO A 264 15.46 -1.56 -4.67
CA PRO A 264 16.56 -2.19 -3.94
C PRO A 264 16.61 -1.81 -2.46
N ALA A 265 16.27 -0.58 -2.09
CA ALA A 265 16.20 -0.16 -0.68
C ALA A 265 15.19 -1.00 0.13
N LEU A 266 14.09 -1.44 -0.50
CA LEU A 266 13.07 -2.28 0.14
C LEU A 266 13.54 -3.71 0.45
N VAL A 267 14.60 -4.19 -0.19
CA VAL A 267 15.04 -5.60 -0.07
C VAL A 267 16.41 -5.78 0.58
N HIS A 268 17.31 -4.81 0.35
CA HIS A 268 18.68 -4.83 0.84
C HIS A 268 18.83 -4.30 2.27
N SER A 269 20.05 -4.34 2.80
CA SER A 269 20.37 -3.86 4.17
C SER A 269 20.39 -2.34 4.25
N PHE A 270 20.82 -1.64 3.20
CA PHE A 270 21.00 -0.18 3.23
C PHE A 270 19.69 0.59 3.44
N GLY A 271 18.55 0.05 2.98
CA GLY A 271 17.24 0.66 3.28
C GLY A 271 16.73 0.39 4.70
N ARG A 272 17.44 -0.39 5.50
CA ARG A 272 17.11 -0.67 6.92
C ARG A 272 18.14 -0.09 7.88
N THR A 273 19.39 0.00 7.46
CA THR A 273 20.51 0.54 8.23
C THR A 273 21.32 1.45 7.34
N TRP A 274 21.56 2.67 7.80
CA TRP A 274 22.37 3.64 7.06
C TRP A 274 23.77 3.09 6.79
N PRO A 275 24.27 3.21 5.55
CA PRO A 275 25.58 2.68 5.18
C PRO A 275 26.71 3.40 5.91
N ARG A 276 27.86 2.72 6.06
CA ARG A 276 28.97 3.20 6.90
C ARG A 276 29.64 4.47 6.39
N PHE A 277 29.46 4.80 5.11
CA PHE A 277 30.03 5.99 4.48
C PHE A 277 29.23 7.29 4.76
N VAL A 278 28.05 7.21 5.38
CA VAL A 278 27.26 8.41 5.76
C VAL A 278 27.68 8.84 7.17
N PRO A 279 28.52 9.87 7.34
CA PRO A 279 29.25 10.11 8.60
C PRO A 279 28.32 10.37 9.80
N ALA A 280 27.22 11.11 9.59
CA ALA A 280 26.30 11.51 10.65
C ALA A 280 25.28 10.43 11.07
N LEU A 281 25.02 9.44 10.22
CA LEU A 281 23.95 8.44 10.42
C LEU A 281 24.45 7.00 10.45
N ARG A 282 25.77 6.80 10.38
CA ARG A 282 26.44 5.49 10.33
C ARG A 282 25.85 4.49 11.31
N GLY A 283 25.36 3.36 10.77
CA GLY A 283 24.86 2.23 11.57
C GLY A 283 23.51 2.45 12.26
N ARG A 284 22.91 3.65 12.16
CA ARG A 284 21.57 3.89 12.69
C ARG A 284 20.52 3.17 11.84
N ARG A 285 19.42 2.78 12.47
CA ARG A 285 18.28 2.20 11.75
C ARG A 285 17.57 3.29 10.95
N VAL A 286 17.24 2.99 9.69
CA VAL A 286 16.43 3.86 8.85
C VAL A 286 14.99 3.83 9.39
N PRO A 287 14.35 4.99 9.65
CA PRO A 287 12.96 5.02 10.08
C PRO A 287 12.08 4.28 9.06
N ARG A 288 11.32 3.29 9.54
CA ARG A 288 10.41 2.50 8.69
C ARG A 288 9.50 3.37 7.79
N PRO A 289 8.92 4.49 8.28
CA PRO A 289 8.10 5.35 7.45
C PRO A 289 8.83 5.90 6.22
N LEU A 290 10.12 6.26 6.35
CA LEU A 290 10.89 6.93 5.32
C LEU A 290 11.00 6.12 4.03
N VAL A 291 11.07 4.79 4.15
CA VAL A 291 11.20 3.88 3.00
C VAL A 291 9.84 3.28 2.61
N LEU A 292 9.02 2.93 3.61
CA LEU A 292 7.78 2.22 3.34
C LEU A 292 6.72 3.13 2.72
N TRP A 293 6.54 4.37 3.20
CA TRP A 293 5.48 5.25 2.68
C TRP A 293 5.72 5.62 1.21
N PRO A 294 6.90 6.10 0.79
CA PRO A 294 7.17 6.35 -0.62
C PRO A 294 7.02 5.09 -1.46
N GLY A 295 7.54 3.95 -0.99
CA GLY A 295 7.40 2.67 -1.67
C GLY A 295 5.94 2.28 -1.88
N THR A 296 5.08 2.43 -0.87
CA THR A 296 3.64 2.12 -0.99
C THR A 296 2.88 3.15 -1.82
N ALA A 297 3.22 4.44 -1.72
CA ALA A 297 2.53 5.51 -2.43
C ALA A 297 2.84 5.45 -3.94
N ILE A 298 4.13 5.34 -4.30
CA ILE A 298 4.56 5.23 -5.70
C ILE A 298 4.05 3.93 -6.31
N SER A 299 4.22 2.78 -5.63
CA SER A 299 3.71 1.51 -6.15
C SER A 299 2.20 1.50 -6.34
N GLY A 300 1.44 2.04 -5.37
CA GLY A 300 -0.02 2.15 -5.46
C GLY A 300 -0.45 3.06 -6.61
N GLY A 301 0.13 4.25 -6.70
CA GLY A 301 -0.14 5.20 -7.78
C GLY A 301 0.14 4.60 -9.16
N LEU A 302 1.34 4.03 -9.35
CA LEU A 302 1.72 3.41 -10.61
C LEU A 302 0.81 2.23 -10.98
N THR A 303 0.54 1.33 -10.03
CA THR A 303 -0.28 0.14 -10.29
C THR A 303 -1.70 0.51 -10.67
N VAL A 304 -2.31 1.47 -9.97
CA VAL A 304 -3.69 1.90 -10.24
C VAL A 304 -3.77 2.66 -11.55
N TYR A 305 -2.92 3.67 -11.73
CA TYR A 305 -2.97 4.54 -12.90
C TYR A 305 -2.61 3.79 -14.19
N PHE A 306 -1.46 3.12 -14.22
CA PHE A 306 -1.03 2.38 -15.42
C PHE A 306 -1.80 1.07 -15.61
N GLY A 307 -2.33 0.47 -14.54
CA GLY A 307 -3.22 -0.68 -14.65
C GLY A 307 -4.54 -0.34 -15.35
N LEU A 308 -5.16 0.79 -14.97
CA LEU A 308 -6.36 1.28 -15.66
C LEU A 308 -6.08 1.70 -17.10
N MET A 309 -4.96 2.40 -17.33
CA MET A 309 -4.57 2.79 -18.68
C MET A 309 -4.36 1.54 -19.55
N LEU A 310 -3.72 0.49 -19.04
CA LEU A 310 -3.55 -0.77 -19.79
C LEU A 310 -4.90 -1.43 -20.12
N LEU A 311 -5.82 -1.48 -19.16
CA LEU A 311 -7.17 -2.02 -19.39
C LEU A 311 -7.92 -1.22 -20.44
N GLN A 312 -7.83 0.11 -20.40
CA GLN A 312 -8.43 1.00 -21.39
C GLN A 312 -7.79 0.77 -22.77
N MET A 313 -6.46 0.66 -22.85
CA MET A 313 -5.76 0.36 -24.11
C MET A 313 -6.23 -0.95 -24.74
N ILE A 314 -6.34 -2.01 -23.93
CA ILE A 314 -6.86 -3.31 -24.38
C ILE A 314 -8.31 -3.17 -24.84
N TRP A 315 -9.14 -2.48 -24.05
CA TRP A 315 -10.56 -2.28 -24.37
C TRP A 315 -10.76 -1.56 -25.70
N GLU A 316 -10.12 -0.41 -25.91
CA GLU A 316 -10.21 0.36 -27.15
C GLU A 316 -9.74 -0.48 -28.34
N ARG A 317 -8.64 -1.22 -28.18
CA ARG A 317 -8.11 -2.06 -29.26
C ARG A 317 -9.06 -3.22 -29.61
N LEU A 318 -9.68 -3.85 -28.62
CA LEU A 318 -10.68 -4.90 -28.83
C LEU A 318 -11.94 -4.37 -29.56
N HIS A 319 -12.23 -3.07 -29.44
CA HIS A 319 -13.31 -2.40 -30.15
C HIS A 319 -12.87 -1.78 -31.49
N GLY A 320 -11.65 -2.09 -31.96
CA GLY A 320 -11.13 -1.62 -33.25
C GLY A 320 -10.75 -0.14 -33.27
N ARG A 321 -10.62 0.51 -32.10
CA ARG A 321 -10.24 1.91 -31.96
C ARG A 321 -8.76 2.04 -31.62
N ASN A 322 -8.17 3.18 -31.99
CA ASN A 322 -6.82 3.52 -31.55
C ASN A 322 -6.89 4.08 -30.12
N PRO A 323 -6.22 3.47 -29.12
CA PRO A 323 -6.22 3.97 -27.74
C PRO A 323 -5.54 5.33 -27.58
N PHE A 324 -4.68 5.73 -28.53
CA PHE A 324 -4.01 7.03 -28.55
C PHE A 324 -4.17 7.67 -29.94
N PRO A 325 -5.33 8.30 -30.23
CA PRO A 325 -5.49 9.07 -31.46
C PRO A 325 -4.51 10.24 -31.48
N ALA A 326 -4.00 10.60 -32.66
CA ALA A 326 -3.01 11.67 -32.82
C ALA A 326 -3.54 13.07 -32.43
N GLU A 327 -4.85 13.21 -32.22
CA GLU A 327 -5.52 14.49 -31.96
C GLU A 327 -5.34 15.04 -30.52
N GLY A 328 -4.34 14.58 -29.77
CA GLY A 328 -4.15 14.92 -28.34
C GLY A 328 -2.80 15.55 -27.97
N GLY A 329 -1.93 15.88 -28.94
CA GLY A 329 -0.62 16.48 -28.68
C GLY A 329 0.43 15.51 -28.10
N LEU A 330 0.15 14.20 -28.07
CA LEU A 330 1.11 13.13 -27.75
C LEU A 330 1.39 12.32 -29.02
N ASP A 331 2.21 12.88 -29.92
CA ASP A 331 2.60 12.26 -31.20
C ASP A 331 3.66 11.15 -31.03
N LEU A 332 3.42 10.23 -30.09
CA LEU A 332 4.24 9.06 -29.86
C LEU A 332 3.60 7.83 -30.53
N PRO A 333 4.40 6.90 -31.09
CA PRO A 333 3.87 5.73 -31.77
C PRO A 333 3.12 4.82 -30.78
N GLU A 334 2.04 4.15 -31.23
CA GLU A 334 1.26 3.22 -30.40
C GLU A 334 2.15 2.16 -29.74
N SER A 335 3.18 1.68 -30.46
CA SER A 335 4.16 0.70 -29.97
C SER A 335 4.91 1.16 -28.72
N PHE A 336 5.17 2.46 -28.58
CA PHE A 336 5.79 3.01 -27.38
C PHE A 336 4.90 2.79 -26.17
N PHE A 337 3.59 3.06 -26.27
CA PHE A 337 2.66 2.89 -25.15
C PHE A 337 2.50 1.41 -24.78
N TRP A 338 2.48 0.52 -25.77
CA TRP A 338 2.45 -0.93 -25.53
C TRP A 338 3.69 -1.48 -24.81
N VAL A 339 4.80 -0.76 -24.83
CA VAL A 339 6.00 -1.10 -24.03
C VAL A 339 6.00 -0.35 -22.70
N ALA A 340 5.78 0.97 -22.74
CA ALA A 340 5.87 1.87 -21.61
C ALA A 340 4.84 1.54 -20.52
N VAL A 341 3.57 1.35 -20.90
CA VAL A 341 2.46 1.17 -19.95
C VAL A 341 2.60 -0.13 -19.14
N PRO A 342 2.83 -1.30 -19.76
CA PRO A 342 3.13 -2.52 -19.01
C PRO A 342 4.40 -2.40 -18.16
N ALA A 343 5.43 -1.71 -18.66
CA ALA A 343 6.68 -1.52 -17.91
C ALA A 343 6.46 -0.72 -16.62
N TYR A 344 5.65 0.34 -16.65
CA TYR A 344 5.22 1.07 -15.44
C TYR A 344 4.38 0.20 -14.50
N LEU A 345 3.50 -0.64 -15.05
CA LEU A 345 2.70 -1.55 -14.24
C LEU A 345 3.57 -2.59 -13.52
N LEU A 346 4.56 -3.17 -14.21
CA LEU A 346 5.55 -4.07 -13.62
C LEU A 346 6.41 -3.36 -12.56
N TRP A 347 6.78 -2.10 -12.82
CA TRP A 347 7.46 -1.25 -11.85
C TRP A 347 6.64 -1.07 -10.57
N GLY A 348 5.37 -0.67 -10.70
CA GLY A 348 4.45 -0.52 -9.58
C GLY A 348 4.22 -1.82 -8.82
N ALA A 349 3.85 -2.90 -9.52
CA ALA A 349 3.52 -4.18 -8.91
C ALA A 349 4.72 -4.84 -8.22
N GLY A 350 5.90 -4.83 -8.86
CA GLY A 350 7.13 -5.32 -8.27
C GLY A 350 7.51 -4.56 -7.00
N MET A 351 7.38 -3.23 -7.01
CA MET A 351 7.61 -2.39 -5.84
C MET A 351 6.57 -2.65 -4.74
N ALA A 352 5.29 -2.89 -5.06
CA ALA A 352 4.26 -3.22 -4.08
C ALA A 352 4.58 -4.53 -3.34
N VAL A 353 5.04 -5.55 -4.08
CA VAL A 353 5.46 -6.85 -3.52
C VAL A 353 6.71 -6.68 -2.65
N ALA A 354 7.71 -5.93 -3.10
CA ALA A 354 8.90 -5.61 -2.31
C ALA A 354 8.54 -4.81 -1.03
N ALA A 355 7.65 -3.83 -1.13
CA ALA A 355 7.16 -3.05 0.00
C ALA A 355 6.37 -3.92 1.00
N HIS A 356 5.61 -4.90 0.52
CA HIS A 356 4.97 -5.88 1.38
C HIS A 356 5.99 -6.73 2.16
N ALA A 357 7.05 -7.20 1.50
CA ALA A 357 8.13 -7.93 2.14
C ALA A 357 8.85 -7.07 3.19
N TYR A 358 9.19 -5.83 2.84
CA TYR A 358 9.79 -4.85 3.75
C TYR A 358 8.90 -4.62 4.96
N ALA A 359 7.61 -4.34 4.74
CA ALA A 359 6.64 -4.15 5.80
C ALA A 359 6.47 -5.39 6.69
N ARG A 360 6.63 -6.61 6.17
CA ARG A 360 6.64 -7.85 6.97
C ARG A 360 7.91 -7.99 7.80
N ARG A 361 9.05 -7.61 7.24
CA ARG A 361 10.36 -7.73 7.87
C ARG A 361 10.56 -6.70 8.99
N THR A 362 10.11 -5.47 8.79
CA THR A 362 10.25 -4.38 9.76
C THR A 362 9.04 -4.27 10.70
N ARG A 363 8.25 -5.34 10.86
CA ARG A 363 7.09 -5.33 11.76
C ARG A 363 7.56 -5.29 13.21
N VAL A 364 6.88 -4.46 14.01
CA VAL A 364 7.03 -4.47 15.46
C VAL A 364 6.18 -5.62 16.04
N PRO A 365 6.72 -6.43 16.96
CA PRO A 365 5.96 -7.42 17.70
C PRO A 365 4.74 -6.81 18.39
N CYS A 366 3.63 -7.56 18.48
CA CYS A 366 2.45 -7.10 19.21
C CYS A 366 2.74 -7.27 20.70
N PRO A 367 2.67 -6.20 21.51
CA PRO A 367 2.90 -6.30 22.95
C PRO A 367 1.90 -7.24 23.66
N SER A 368 0.72 -7.49 23.07
CA SER A 368 -0.29 -8.38 23.67
C SER A 368 -0.14 -9.86 23.28
N CYS A 369 0.64 -10.21 22.25
CA CYS A 369 0.79 -11.61 21.85
C CYS A 369 2.20 -12.01 21.41
N GLY A 370 3.21 -11.14 21.54
CA GLY A 370 4.62 -11.40 21.25
C GLY A 370 4.99 -11.61 19.78
N HIS A 371 4.01 -11.89 18.91
CA HIS A 371 4.20 -12.14 17.47
C HIS A 371 4.16 -10.88 16.62
#